data_AF-A0A3N6QUP7-F1
#
_entry.id   AF-A0A3N6QUP7-F1
#
_cell.length_a   1.000
_cell.length_b   1.000
_cell.length_c   1.000
_cell.angle_alpha   90.00
_cell.angle_beta   90.00
_cell.angle_gamma   90.00
#
_symmetry.space_group_name_H-M   'P 1'
#
loop_
_entity.id
_entity.type
_entity.pdbx_description
1 polymer ?
#
loop_
_entity_poly.entity_id
_entity_poly.type
_entity_poly.pdbx_seq_one_letter_code
_entity_poly.pdbx_strand_id
1 'polypeptide(L)'
;MLRLRALDPDDYIVFEDGQMIGRIRLARERSPELWLWTVVVSVPGAPSGNAENMEQAKSKFETAWEALKSEHGSEQIARAFEQMNVVNRMGRFER
;
A
#
# COMPACT_ATOMS: atom_id res chain seq x y z
N MET A 1 9.91 -8.78 3.57
CA MET A 1 9.29 -8.55 4.90
C MET A 1 8.67 -7.18 4.91
N LEU A 2 7.36 -7.11 5.15
CA LEU A 2 6.64 -5.83 5.16
C LEU A 2 7.01 -4.98 6.38
N ARG A 3 7.31 -3.70 6.14
CA ARG A 3 7.53 -2.69 7.18
C ARG A 3 6.40 -1.67 7.18
N LEU A 4 5.92 -1.33 8.36
CA LEU A 4 4.91 -0.30 8.56
C LEU A 4 5.59 0.95 9.12
N ARG A 5 5.30 2.10 8.52
CA ARG A 5 5.70 3.41 9.05
C ARG A 5 4.44 4.19 9.39
N ALA A 6 4.27 4.53 10.66
CA ALA A 6 3.18 5.40 11.08
C ALA A 6 3.37 6.82 10.51
N LEU A 7 2.31 7.36 9.93
CA LEU A 7 2.13 8.79 9.66
C LEU A 7 1.38 9.45 10.83
N ASP A 8 0.36 8.75 11.32
CA ASP A 8 -0.51 9.10 12.45
C ASP A 8 -0.81 7.83 13.27
N PRO A 9 -1.43 7.94 14.48
CA PRO A 9 -1.72 6.76 15.32
C PRO A 9 -2.53 5.66 14.63
N ASP A 10 -3.36 6.04 13.65
CA ASP A 10 -4.19 5.11 12.90
C ASP A 10 -3.94 5.15 11.39
N ASP A 11 -2.78 5.65 10.95
CA ASP A 11 -2.44 5.78 9.53
C ASP A 11 -1.00 5.35 9.28
N TYR A 12 -0.81 4.38 8.40
CA TYR A 12 0.44 3.68 8.18
C TYR A 12 0.74 3.58 6.70
N ILE A 13 1.96 3.92 6.30
CA ILE A 13 2.50 3.55 5.00
C ILE A 13 3.14 2.16 5.10
N VAL A 14 2.85 1.32 4.11
CA VAL A 14 3.43 -0.02 3.97
C VAL A 14 4.60 0.03 3.00
N PHE A 15 5.72 -0.53 3.44
CA PHE A 15 6.95 -0.66 2.65
C PHE A 15 7.37 -2.12 2.49
N GLU A 16 7.90 -2.46 1.32
CA GLU A 16 8.67 -3.68 1.06
C GLU A 16 9.99 -3.29 0.41
N ASP A 17 11.12 -3.79 0.94
CA ASP A 17 12.47 -3.50 0.44
C ASP A 17 12.77 -2.01 0.19
N GLY A 18 12.21 -1.15 1.05
CA GLY A 18 12.38 0.32 0.98
C GLY A 18 11.47 1.02 -0.04
N GLN A 19 10.67 0.29 -0.82
CA GLN A 19 9.66 0.83 -1.71
C GLN A 19 8.32 0.99 -1.00
N MET A 20 7.65 2.13 -1.19
CA MET A 20 6.28 2.33 -0.72
C MET A 20 5.34 1.51 -1.60
N ILE A 21 4.67 0.53 -1.01
CA ILE A 21 3.77 -0.37 -1.73
C ILE A 21 2.30 -0.15 -1.39
N GLY A 22 2.00 0.47 -0.25
CA GLY A 22 0.62 0.64 0.18
C GLY A 22 0.41 1.59 1.34
N ARG A 23 -0.84 1.69 1.77
CA ARG A 23 -1.27 2.42 2.96
C ARG A 23 -2.36 1.63 3.68
N ILE A 24 -2.30 1.64 5.01
CA ILE A 24 -3.30 1.06 5.91
C ILE A 24 -3.75 2.18 6.85
N ARG A 25 -5.04 2.47 6.91
CA ARG A 25 -5.58 3.52 7.79
C ARG A 25 -6.90 3.14 8.43
N LEU A 26 -7.18 3.63 9.63
CA LEU A 26 -8.50 3.52 10.24
C LEU A 26 -9.44 4.59 9.67
N ALA A 27 -10.56 4.15 9.10
CA ALA A 27 -11.64 5.03 8.69
C ALA A 27 -12.58 5.25 9.89
N ARG A 28 -12.20 6.22 10.75
CA ARG A 28 -13.00 6.65 11.90
C ARG A 28 -14.33 7.27 11.48
N GLU A 29 -14.44 7.70 10.22
CA GLU A 29 -15.69 8.19 9.62
C GLU A 29 -16.73 7.09 9.35
N ARG A 30 -16.38 5.80 9.50
CA ARG A 30 -17.30 4.66 9.31
C ARG A 30 -17.86 4.19 10.65
N SER A 31 -19.08 3.64 10.63
CA SER A 31 -19.69 2.96 11.78
C SER A 31 -20.16 1.55 11.35
N PRO A 32 -19.54 0.46 11.86
CA PRO A 32 -18.37 0.45 12.74
C PRO A 32 -17.11 1.02 12.07
N GLU A 33 -16.14 1.46 12.88
CA GLU A 33 -14.83 1.89 12.38
C GLU A 33 -14.14 0.72 11.67
N LEU A 34 -13.60 0.94 10.48
CA LEU A 34 -12.96 -0.10 9.68
C LEU A 34 -11.55 0.31 9.28
N TRP A 35 -10.63 -0.65 9.31
CA TRP A 35 -9.29 -0.50 8.78
C TRP A 35 -9.33 -0.67 7.26
N LEU A 36 -9.03 0.40 6.54
CA LEU A 36 -8.88 0.39 5.09
C LEU A 36 -7.44 0.09 4.72
N TRP A 37 -7.23 -0.69 3.67
CA TRP A 37 -5.93 -0.97 3.11
C TRP A 37 -5.97 -0.80 1.59
N THR A 38 -4.89 -0.31 1.01
CA THR A 38 -4.77 -0.08 -0.43
C THR A 38 -3.34 -0.28 -0.88
N VAL A 39 -3.17 -1.03 -1.97
CA VAL A 39 -1.91 -1.08 -2.72
C VAL A 39 -1.86 0.16 -3.61
N VAL A 40 -0.77 0.93 -3.50
CA VAL A 40 -0.59 2.18 -4.26
C VAL A 40 0.34 2.00 -5.47
N VAL A 41 0.80 0.77 -5.70
CA VAL A 41 1.66 0.44 -6.84
C VAL A 41 0.91 0.73 -8.14
N SER A 42 1.55 1.45 -9.07
CA SER A 42 0.95 1.86 -10.35
C SER A 42 0.83 0.70 -11.34
N VAL A 43 0.03 -0.30 -10.97
CA VAL A 43 -0.37 -1.43 -11.81
C VAL A 43 -1.89 -1.40 -12.03
N PRO A 44 -2.38 -1.86 -13.19
CA PRO A 44 -3.82 -1.98 -13.43
C PRO A 44 -4.47 -2.88 -12.38
N GLY A 45 -5.58 -2.43 -11.77
CA GLY A 45 -6.32 -3.25 -10.81
C GLY A 45 -5.69 -3.35 -9.42
N ALA A 46 -4.83 -2.40 -9.03
CA ALA A 46 -4.22 -2.37 -7.70
C ALA A 46 -5.26 -2.63 -6.58
N PRO A 47 -5.09 -3.69 -5.78
CA PRO A 47 -6.12 -4.15 -4.87
C PRO A 47 -6.28 -3.21 -3.68
N SER A 48 -7.51 -3.12 -3.19
CA SER A 48 -7.85 -2.41 -1.97
C SER A 48 -8.97 -3.13 -1.24
N GLY A 49 -9.12 -2.84 0.05
CA GLY A 49 -10.16 -3.46 0.85
C GLY A 49 -10.26 -2.89 2.25
N ASN A 50 -11.03 -3.59 3.08
CA ASN A 50 -11.25 -3.24 4.47
C ASN A 50 -11.15 -4.47 5.40
N ALA A 51 -10.98 -4.19 6.69
CA ALA A 51 -10.94 -5.17 7.76
C ALA A 51 -11.41 -4.54 9.08
N GLU A 52 -11.81 -5.37 10.02
CA GLU A 52 -12.31 -4.94 11.33
C GLU A 52 -11.20 -4.51 12.28
N ASN A 53 -9.97 -5.01 12.09
CA ASN A 53 -8.82 -4.66 12.91
C ASN A 53 -7.53 -4.58 12.08
N MET A 54 -6.49 -3.98 12.68
CA MET A 54 -5.21 -3.71 12.04
C MET A 54 -4.50 -4.98 11.58
N GLU A 55 -4.54 -6.05 12.38
CA GLU A 55 -3.88 -7.31 12.06
C GLU A 55 -4.52 -8.00 10.85
N GLN A 56 -5.86 -8.03 10.80
CA GLN A 56 -6.59 -8.50 9.63
C GLN A 56 -6.30 -7.64 8.40
N ALA A 57 -6.24 -6.31 8.53
CA ALA A 57 -5.90 -5.43 7.42
C ALA A 57 -4.51 -5.73 6.87
N LYS A 58 -3.52 -5.92 7.75
CA LYS A 58 -2.15 -6.29 7.39
C LYS A 58 -2.10 -7.65 6.69
N SER A 59 -2.79 -8.67 7.22
CA SER A 59 -2.83 -10.01 6.63
C SER A 59 -3.50 -10.02 5.24
N LYS A 60 -4.63 -9.32 5.10
CA LYS A 60 -5.31 -9.16 3.80
C LYS A 60 -4.45 -8.40 2.80
N PHE A 61 -3.80 -7.33 3.25
CA PHE A 61 -2.87 -6.56 2.41
C PHE A 61 -1.71 -7.43 1.92
N GLU A 62 -1.06 -8.18 2.82
CA GLU A 62 0.05 -9.07 2.47
C GLU A 62 -0.38 -10.12 1.46
N THR A 63 -1.52 -10.77 1.69
CA THR A 63 -2.07 -11.77 0.77
C THR A 63 -2.38 -11.17 -0.60
N ALA A 64 -3.00 -9.98 -0.64
CA ALA A 64 -3.30 -9.30 -1.90
C ALA A 64 -2.02 -8.85 -2.63
N TRP A 65 -0.99 -8.45 -1.90
CA TRP A 65 0.31 -8.08 -2.44
C TRP A 65 1.05 -9.28 -3.06
N GLU A 66 1.07 -10.42 -2.38
CA GLU A 66 1.65 -11.66 -2.92
C GLU A 66 0.89 -12.14 -4.16
N ALA A 67 -0.44 -12.07 -4.16
CA ALA A 67 -1.25 -12.41 -5.33
C ALA A 67 -0.96 -11.49 -6.53
N LEU A 68 -0.82 -10.18 -6.28
CA LEU A 68 -0.47 -9.20 -7.30
C LEU A 68 0.94 -9.45 -7.88
N LYS A 69 1.91 -9.81 -7.02
CA LYS A 69 3.24 -10.25 -7.45
C LYS A 69 3.19 -11.50 -8.32
N SER A 70 2.33 -12.44 -7.97
CA SER A 70 2.13 -13.66 -8.76
C SER A 70 1.46 -13.40 -10.11
N GLU A 71 0.54 -12.42 -10.19
CA GLU A 71 -0.21 -12.12 -11.41
C GLU A 71 0.60 -11.30 -12.42
N HIS A 72 1.25 -10.22 -11.98
CA HIS A 72 1.99 -9.33 -12.88
C HIS A 72 3.46 -9.73 -13.06
N GLY A 73 4.00 -10.56 -12.17
CA GLY A 73 5.41 -10.92 -12.14
C GLY A 73 6.31 -9.79 -11.64
N SER A 74 7.51 -10.17 -11.21
CA SER A 74 8.47 -9.25 -10.57
C SER A 74 8.93 -8.12 -11.49
N GLU A 75 9.02 -8.36 -12.80
CA GLU A 75 9.51 -7.36 -13.78
C GLU A 75 8.50 -6.21 -13.97
N GLN A 76 7.20 -6.52 -14.06
CA GLN A 76 6.16 -5.51 -14.23
C GLN A 76 6.05 -4.64 -12.97
N ILE A 77 6.20 -5.23 -11.80
CA ILE A 77 6.21 -4.52 -10.52
C ILE A 77 7.45 -3.64 -10.38
N ALA A 78 8.63 -4.11 -10.80
CA ALA A 78 9.84 -3.30 -10.83
C ALA A 78 9.66 -2.05 -11.72
N ARG A 79 9.09 -2.21 -12.91
CA ARG A 79 8.77 -1.06 -13.80
C ARG A 79 7.78 -0.09 -13.16
N ALA A 80 6.76 -0.60 -12.47
CA ALA A 80 5.81 0.24 -11.74
C ALA A 80 6.51 1.05 -10.63
N PHE A 81 7.46 0.45 -9.91
CA PHE A 81 8.26 1.16 -8.92
C PHE A 81 9.17 2.23 -9.54
N GLU A 82 9.79 1.97 -10.68
CA GLU A 82 10.59 2.96 -11.39
C GLU A 82 9.73 4.18 -11.79
N GLN A 83 8.54 3.94 -12.34
CA GLN A 83 7.60 5.02 -12.69
C GLN A 83 7.17 5.82 -11.46
N MET A 84 6.79 5.14 -10.36
CA MET A 84 6.40 5.81 -9.12
C MET A 84 7.54 6.62 -8.50
N ASN A 85 8.78 6.13 -8.54
CA ASN A 85 9.93 6.85 -8.02
C ASN A 85 10.26 8.10 -8.84
N VAL A 86 10.07 8.05 -10.16
CA VAL A 86 10.17 9.23 -11.02
C VAL A 86 9.10 10.26 -10.65
N VAL A 87 7.85 9.85 -10.51
CA VAL A 87 6.73 10.74 -10.12
C VAL A 87 6.97 11.36 -8.73
N ASN A 88 7.37 10.56 -7.75
CA ASN A 88 7.61 11.04 -6.38
C ASN A 88 8.85 11.95 -6.30
N ARG A 89 9.83 11.77 -7.18
CA ARG A 89 10.99 12.68 -7.30
C ARG A 89 10.62 13.99 -8.00
N MET A 90 9.76 13.98 -9.01
CA MET A 90 9.26 15.20 -9.66
C MET A 90 8.38 16.03 -8.72
N GLY A 91 7.51 15.41 -7.92
CA GLY A 91 6.63 16.10 -6.98
C GLY A 91 7.35 16.79 -5.80
N ARG A 92 8.66 16.57 -5.61
CA ARG A 92 9.46 17.30 -4.60
C ARG A 92 9.98 18.65 -5.08
N PHE A 93 9.91 18.96 -6.37
CA PHE A 93 10.39 20.24 -6.93
C PHE A 93 9.30 21.31 -7.05
N GLU A 94 8.08 21.00 -6.61
CA GLU A 94 6.96 21.96 -6.56
C GLU A 94 6.50 22.18 -5.11
N ARG A 95 7.32 22.87 -4.31
CA ARG A 95 6.87 23.65 -3.14
C ARG A 95 7.78 24.83 -2.88
#